data_AF-A0A2P1PQW3-F1
#
_entry.id   AF-A0A2P1PQW3-F1
#
_cell.length_a   1.000
_cell.length_b   1.000
_cell.length_c   1.000
_cell.angle_alpha   90.00
_cell.angle_beta   90.00
_cell.angle_gamma   90.00
#
_symmetry.space_group_name_H-M   'P 1'
#
loop_
_entity.id
_entity.type
_entity.pdbx_description
1 polymer ?
#
loop_
_entity_poly.entity_id
_entity_poly.type
_entity_poly.pdbx_seq_one_letter_code
_entity_poly.pdbx_strand_id
1 'polypeptide(L)'
;MKTVELRFFIAQPATSVYEVIADFPSYETYADAVRKVELYNVQANFCESFWEVKFRDGLLRWHERDAFSPAERRIDFSQTKGDLAVFDGHWQADPLDQGTELTFHAILDLGLPQLAALLEPIAVQALRENITSIVNGLFAGHVRAHPATAVGAA
;
A
#
# COMPACT_ATOMS: atom_id res chain seq x y z
N MET A 1 8.41 3.63 15.96
CA MET A 1 7.17 3.14 15.31
C MET A 1 6.22 4.28 14.96
N LYS A 2 5.85 4.39 13.69
CA LYS A 2 4.90 5.35 13.14
C LYS A 2 3.80 4.65 12.37
N THR A 3 2.64 5.29 12.31
CA THR A 3 1.49 4.83 11.53
C THR A 3 1.22 5.80 10.39
N VAL A 4 0.97 5.25 9.21
CA VAL A 4 0.62 5.97 7.99
C VAL A 4 -0.70 5.44 7.49
N GLU A 5 -1.64 6.35 7.28
CA GLU A 5 -2.89 6.06 6.59
C GLU A 5 -3.04 7.02 5.42
N LEU A 6 -3.46 6.46 4.28
CA LEU A 6 -3.78 7.16 3.05
C LEU A 6 -5.11 6.63 2.53
N ARG A 7 -5.93 7.53 2.00
CA ARG A 7 -7.22 7.20 1.40
C ARG A 7 -7.31 7.81 0.02
N PHE A 8 -7.80 7.02 -0.92
CA PHE A 8 -7.93 7.40 -2.31
C PHE A 8 -9.35 7.07 -2.76
N PHE A 9 -9.93 7.97 -3.56
CA PHE A 9 -11.15 7.63 -4.27
C PHE A 9 -10.80 7.12 -5.66
N ILE A 10 -11.22 5.89 -5.95
CA ILE A 10 -11.03 5.24 -7.25
C ILE A 10 -12.40 5.12 -7.93
N ALA A 11 -12.55 5.72 -9.11
CA ALA A 11 -13.78 5.70 -9.90
C ALA A 11 -13.99 4.35 -10.63
N GLN A 12 -13.94 3.26 -9.87
CA GLN A 12 -14.13 1.87 -10.30
C GLN A 12 -14.84 1.07 -9.17
N PRO A 13 -15.49 -0.06 -9.50
CA PRO A 13 -16.09 -0.94 -8.50
C PRO A 13 -15.06 -1.54 -7.54
N ALA A 14 -15.44 -1.73 -6.27
CA ALA A 14 -14.53 -2.18 -5.22
C ALA A 14 -13.93 -3.57 -5.49
N THR A 15 -14.66 -4.45 -6.18
CA THR A 15 -14.14 -5.75 -6.61
C THR A 15 -13.00 -5.60 -7.61
N SER A 16 -13.14 -4.73 -8.60
CA SER A 16 -12.09 -4.47 -9.60
C SER A 16 -10.89 -3.77 -8.97
N VAL A 17 -11.11 -2.84 -8.04
CA VAL A 17 -10.03 -2.19 -7.27
C VAL A 17 -9.26 -3.22 -6.47
N TYR A 18 -9.97 -4.13 -5.78
CA TYR A 18 -9.35 -5.23 -5.04
C TYR A 18 -8.53 -6.16 -5.95
N GLU A 19 -9.06 -6.55 -7.10
CA GLU A 19 -8.35 -7.41 -8.07
C GLU A 19 -7.04 -6.76 -8.54
N VAL A 20 -7.05 -5.44 -8.80
CA VAL A 20 -5.84 -4.69 -9.21
C VAL A 20 -4.79 -4.64 -8.11
N ILE A 21 -5.17 -4.33 -6.87
CA ILE A 21 -4.20 -4.28 -5.76
C ILE A 21 -3.70 -5.67 -5.34
N ALA A 22 -4.45 -6.74 -5.66
CA ALA A 22 -4.02 -8.12 -5.40
C ALA A 22 -3.06 -8.66 -6.46
N ASP A 23 -2.99 -8.04 -7.64
CA ASP A 23 -2.07 -8.41 -8.72
C ASP A 23 -0.69 -7.76 -8.52
N PHE A 24 0.07 -8.24 -7.53
CA PHE A 24 1.37 -7.66 -7.21
C PHE A 24 2.37 -7.62 -8.38
N PRO A 25 2.47 -8.63 -9.28
CA PRO A 25 3.36 -8.55 -10.45
C PRO A 25 3.07 -7.35 -11.36
N SER A 26 1.81 -6.91 -11.44
CA SER A 26 1.43 -5.72 -12.21
C SER A 26 2.02 -4.42 -11.66
N TYR A 27 2.44 -4.39 -10.39
CA TYR A 27 3.05 -3.20 -9.79
C TYR A 27 4.36 -2.83 -10.48
N GLU A 28 5.17 -3.79 -10.92
CA GLU A 28 6.41 -3.51 -11.68
C GLU A 28 6.14 -2.81 -13.01
N THR A 29 4.98 -3.09 -13.62
CA THR A 29 4.62 -2.57 -14.93
C THR A 29 4.02 -1.17 -14.84
N TYR A 30 3.20 -0.94 -13.82
CA TYR A 30 2.38 0.28 -13.74
C TYR A 30 2.85 1.28 -12.70
N ALA A 31 3.63 0.86 -11.71
CA ALA A 31 4.15 1.75 -10.68
C ALA A 31 5.65 1.96 -10.83
N ASP A 32 6.05 3.12 -11.37
CA ASP A 32 7.47 3.52 -11.52
C ASP A 32 8.29 3.42 -10.23
N ALA A 33 7.62 3.50 -9.08
CA ALA A 33 8.26 3.39 -7.78
C ALA A 33 8.69 1.96 -7.45
N VAL A 34 8.02 0.94 -7.99
CA VAL A 34 8.29 -0.47 -7.76
C VAL A 34 9.29 -0.96 -8.81
N ARG A 35 10.39 -1.54 -8.34
CA ARG A 35 11.47 -2.03 -9.20
C ARG A 35 11.37 -3.51 -9.47
N LYS A 36 10.89 -4.27 -8.49
CA LYS A 36 10.81 -5.72 -8.55
C LYS A 36 9.81 -6.26 -7.53
N VAL A 37 9.05 -7.26 -7.94
CA VAL A 37 8.16 -8.05 -7.11
C VAL A 37 8.37 -9.52 -7.46
N GLU A 38 8.66 -10.36 -6.47
CA GLU A 38 8.71 -11.81 -6.67
C GLU A 38 7.77 -12.49 -5.69
N LEU A 39 6.94 -13.40 -6.19
CA LEU A 39 6.02 -14.18 -5.38
C LEU A 39 6.58 -15.58 -5.12
N TYR A 40 6.40 -16.06 -3.89
CA TYR A 40 6.76 -17.37 -3.41
C TYR A 40 5.59 -17.99 -2.64
N ASN A 41 5.59 -19.32 -2.50
CA ASN A 41 4.63 -20.04 -1.66
C ASN A 41 3.15 -19.64 -1.91
N VAL A 42 2.79 -19.41 -3.17
CA VAL A 42 1.48 -18.90 -3.58
C VAL A 42 0.38 -19.93 -3.33
N GLN A 43 -0.67 -19.48 -2.65
CA GLN A 43 -1.89 -20.23 -2.32
C GLN A 43 -3.11 -19.36 -2.63
N ALA A 44 -4.32 -19.90 -2.46
CA ALA A 44 -5.55 -19.21 -2.86
C ALA A 44 -5.79 -17.88 -2.11
N ASN A 45 -5.40 -17.80 -0.84
CA ASN A 45 -5.63 -16.66 0.04
C ASN A 45 -4.36 -16.20 0.76
N PHE A 46 -3.20 -16.62 0.27
CA PHE A 46 -1.92 -16.33 0.89
C PHE A 46 -0.78 -16.38 -0.12
N CYS A 47 0.21 -15.51 0.04
CA CYS A 47 1.52 -15.70 -0.56
C CYS A 47 2.63 -15.14 0.35
N GLU A 48 3.86 -15.46 -0.01
CA GLU A 48 5.02 -14.69 0.44
C GLU A 48 5.51 -13.86 -0.75
N SER A 49 5.91 -12.63 -0.52
CA SER A 49 6.40 -11.75 -1.58
C SER A 49 7.73 -11.13 -1.19
N PHE A 50 8.54 -10.81 -2.19
CA PHE A 50 9.71 -9.95 -2.08
C PHE A 50 9.45 -8.68 -2.87
N TRP A 51 9.82 -7.55 -2.28
CA TRP A 51 9.68 -6.23 -2.87
C TRP A 51 11.03 -5.52 -2.93
N GLU A 52 11.30 -4.88 -4.07
CA GLU A 52 12.32 -3.84 -4.19
C GLU A 52 11.61 -2.55 -4.67
N VAL A 53 11.65 -1.51 -3.85
CA VAL A 53 10.92 -0.27 -4.11
C VAL A 53 11.83 0.94 -3.93
N LYS A 54 11.70 1.92 -4.83
CA LYS A 54 12.41 3.21 -4.76
C LYS A 54 12.01 3.94 -3.49
N PHE A 55 13.02 4.44 -2.78
CA PHE A 55 12.82 5.21 -1.57
C PHE A 55 13.85 6.32 -1.51
N ARG A 56 13.41 7.55 -1.81
CA ARG A 56 14.30 8.71 -2.05
C ARG A 56 15.35 8.34 -3.12
N ASP A 57 16.63 8.53 -2.81
CA ASP A 57 17.76 8.20 -3.68
C ASP A 57 18.22 6.73 -3.56
N GLY A 58 17.52 5.93 -2.74
CA GLY A 58 17.86 4.54 -2.46
C GLY A 58 16.75 3.56 -2.83
N LEU A 59 16.92 2.32 -2.34
CA LEU A 59 15.97 1.22 -2.48
C LEU A 59 15.66 0.67 -1.10
N LEU A 60 14.39 0.37 -0.85
CA LEU A 60 13.96 -0.47 0.27
C LEU A 60 13.67 -1.87 -0.26
N ARG A 61 14.14 -2.87 0.47
CA ARG A 61 13.98 -4.28 0.18
C ARG A 61 13.43 -5.01 1.37
N TRP A 62 12.40 -5.82 1.14
CA TRP A 62 11.87 -6.67 2.18
C TRP A 62 11.15 -7.88 1.59
N HIS A 63 10.95 -8.86 2.46
CA HIS A 63 10.02 -9.95 2.24
C HIS A 63 8.85 -9.80 3.19
N GLU A 64 7.66 -10.14 2.73
CA GLU A 64 6.44 -10.12 3.54
C GLU A 64 5.60 -11.37 3.31
N ARG A 65 4.67 -11.57 4.24
CA ARG A 65 3.57 -12.53 4.16
C ARG A 65 2.30 -11.76 3.90
N ASP A 66 1.56 -12.19 2.90
CA ASP A 66 0.36 -11.52 2.41
C ASP A 66 -0.84 -12.44 2.57
N ALA A 67 -1.89 -11.95 3.22
CA ALA A 67 -3.15 -12.65 3.40
C ALA A 67 -4.25 -11.92 2.63
N PHE A 68 -4.93 -12.66 1.75
CA PHE A 68 -5.95 -12.13 0.85
C PHE A 68 -7.34 -12.52 1.33
N SER A 69 -8.21 -11.53 1.52
CA SER A 69 -9.61 -11.72 1.92
C SER A 69 -10.55 -11.11 0.86
N PRO A 70 -10.81 -11.82 -0.27
CA PRO A 70 -11.60 -11.26 -1.38
C PRO A 70 -13.02 -10.82 -1.01
N ALA A 71 -13.67 -11.54 -0.09
CA ALA A 71 -15.02 -11.19 0.37
C ALA A 71 -15.05 -9.83 1.10
N GLU A 72 -13.98 -9.55 1.85
CA GLU A 72 -13.78 -8.30 2.60
C GLU A 72 -13.06 -7.23 1.78
N ARG A 73 -12.51 -7.59 0.62
CA ARG A 73 -11.65 -6.77 -0.25
C ARG A 73 -10.47 -6.18 0.51
N ARG A 74 -9.82 -7.04 1.27
CA ARG A 74 -8.72 -6.71 2.17
C ARG A 74 -7.48 -7.54 1.84
N ILE A 75 -6.32 -6.92 1.94
CA ILE A 75 -5.02 -7.59 1.89
C ILE A 75 -4.24 -7.15 3.12
N ASP A 76 -3.92 -8.08 4.01
CA ASP A 76 -3.03 -7.82 5.15
C ASP A 76 -1.63 -8.28 4.80
N PHE A 77 -0.63 -7.42 5.02
CA PHE A 77 0.77 -7.74 4.78
C PHE A 77 1.57 -7.59 6.08
N SER A 78 2.56 -8.46 6.27
CA SER A 78 3.48 -8.38 7.39
C SER A 78 4.89 -8.74 6.99
N GLN A 79 5.82 -7.81 7.20
CA GLN A 79 7.22 -8.02 6.89
C GLN A 79 7.79 -9.18 7.72
N THR A 80 8.49 -10.09 7.05
CA THR A 80 9.19 -11.21 7.69
C THR A 80 10.68 -10.95 7.83
N LYS A 81 11.29 -10.21 6.90
CA LYS A 81 12.69 -9.75 6.93
C LYS A 81 12.86 -8.60 5.94
N GLY A 82 13.74 -7.65 6.22
CA GLY A 82 13.97 -6.53 5.31
C GLY A 82 14.78 -5.40 5.92
N ASP A 83 14.83 -4.29 5.21
CA ASP A 83 15.57 -3.08 5.61
C ASP A 83 14.92 -2.34 6.79
N LEU A 84 13.61 -2.55 7.03
CA LEU A 84 12.88 -1.99 8.17
C LEU A 84 12.88 -2.98 9.34
N ALA A 85 12.75 -2.49 10.57
CA ALA A 85 12.53 -3.36 11.73
C ALA A 85 11.09 -3.87 11.77
N VAL A 86 10.13 -3.03 11.40
CA VAL A 86 8.71 -3.36 11.30
C VAL A 86 8.15 -2.71 10.04
N PHE A 87 7.39 -3.48 9.26
CA PHE A 87 6.58 -2.96 8.18
C PHE A 87 5.36 -3.88 8.00
N ASP A 88 4.27 -3.50 8.64
CA ASP A 88 3.03 -4.29 8.66
C ASP A 88 1.87 -3.38 8.32
N GLY A 89 0.83 -3.91 7.68
CA GLY A 89 -0.27 -3.08 7.26
C GLY A 89 -1.34 -3.81 6.50
N HIS A 90 -2.17 -3.04 5.84
CA HIS A 90 -3.18 -3.57 4.96
C HIS A 90 -3.59 -2.59 3.87
N TRP A 91 -4.14 -3.17 2.81
CA TRP A 91 -5.01 -2.49 1.87
C TRP A 91 -6.46 -2.87 2.14
N GLN A 92 -7.37 -1.91 1.96
CA GLN A 92 -8.81 -2.09 2.10
C GLN A 92 -9.53 -1.36 0.96
N ALA A 93 -10.43 -2.04 0.26
CA ALA A 93 -11.25 -1.43 -0.80
C ALA A 93 -12.73 -1.45 -0.40
N ASP A 94 -13.21 -0.31 0.08
CA ASP A 94 -14.58 -0.13 0.55
C ASP A 94 -15.48 0.48 -0.52
N PRO A 95 -16.64 -0.13 -0.83
CA PRO A 95 -17.55 0.40 -1.84
C PRO A 95 -18.16 1.74 -1.40
N LEU A 96 -18.20 2.69 -2.33
CA LEU A 96 -18.93 3.95 -2.22
C LEU A 96 -19.93 4.07 -3.37
N ASP A 97 -20.89 5.00 -3.26
CA ASP A 97 -21.97 5.19 -4.26
C ASP A 97 -21.49 5.36 -5.70
N GLN A 98 -20.30 5.93 -5.90
CA GLN A 98 -19.75 6.27 -7.22
C GLN A 98 -18.35 5.67 -7.47
N GLY A 99 -17.91 4.72 -6.66
CA GLY A 99 -16.57 4.15 -6.76
C GLY A 99 -16.15 3.41 -5.51
N THR A 100 -14.88 3.57 -5.15
CA THR A 100 -14.26 2.85 -4.04
C THR A 100 -13.39 3.79 -3.22
N GLU A 101 -13.50 3.72 -1.88
CA GLU A 101 -12.46 4.24 -0.98
C GLU A 101 -11.39 3.16 -0.85
N LEU A 102 -10.22 3.40 -1.46
CA LEU A 102 -9.04 2.57 -1.29
C LEU A 102 -8.23 3.15 -0.13
N THR A 103 -8.12 2.38 0.95
CA THR A 103 -7.29 2.72 2.12
C THR A 103 -6.01 1.90 2.11
N PHE A 104 -4.88 2.59 2.26
CA PHE A 104 -3.61 2.00 2.62
C PHE A 104 -3.28 2.39 4.06
N HIS A 105 -3.05 1.41 4.92
CA HIS A 105 -2.60 1.62 6.28
C HIS A 105 -1.33 0.83 6.52
N ALA A 106 -0.30 1.46 7.08
CA ALA A 106 0.94 0.80 7.44
C ALA A 106 1.48 1.31 8.77
N ILE A 107 2.12 0.40 9.49
CA ILE A 107 2.95 0.66 10.65
C ILE A 107 4.40 0.42 10.22
N LEU A 108 5.28 1.39 10.47
CA LEU A 108 6.70 1.28 10.15
C LEU A 108 7.59 1.60 11.35
N ASP A 109 8.71 0.88 11.45
CA ASP A 109 9.81 1.17 12.35
C ASP A 109 11.15 0.98 11.63
N LEU A 110 12.03 1.98 11.72
CA LEU A 110 13.34 1.95 11.07
C LEU A 110 14.37 1.09 11.83
N GLY A 111 14.11 0.69 13.08
CA GLY A 111 15.05 -0.06 13.89
C GLY A 111 16.25 0.76 14.39
N LEU A 112 16.16 2.09 14.30
CA LEU A 112 17.22 3.02 14.69
C LEU A 112 16.73 3.97 15.80
N PRO A 113 16.57 3.50 17.07
CA PRO A 113 15.98 4.30 18.14
C PRO A 113 16.66 5.66 18.35
N GLN A 114 17.99 5.71 18.18
CA GLN A 114 18.78 6.93 18.38
C GLN A 114 18.57 7.98 17.28
N LEU A 115 18.12 7.58 16.09
CA LEU A 115 17.90 8.46 14.93
C LEU A 115 16.43 8.61 14.56
N ALA A 116 15.53 7.94 15.28
CA ALA A 116 14.10 7.85 14.96
C ALA A 116 13.45 9.23 14.83
N ALA A 117 13.72 10.16 15.75
CA ALA A 117 13.12 11.50 15.74
C ALA A 117 13.44 12.30 14.46
N LEU A 118 14.61 12.06 13.84
CA LEU A 118 15.04 12.73 12.62
C LEU A 118 14.58 11.98 11.37
N LEU A 119 14.72 10.65 11.36
CA LEU A 119 14.52 9.83 10.17
C LEU A 119 13.07 9.38 9.96
N GLU A 120 12.32 9.13 11.03
CA GLU A 120 10.93 8.65 10.91
C GLU A 120 10.02 9.62 10.15
N PRO A 121 10.06 10.96 10.37
CA PRO A 121 9.23 11.89 9.58
C PRO A 121 9.57 11.85 8.09
N ILE A 122 10.87 11.74 7.77
CA ILE A 122 11.37 11.64 6.40
C ILE A 122 10.87 10.33 5.77
N ALA A 123 10.90 9.24 6.53
CA ALA A 123 10.47 7.94 6.05
C ALA A 123 8.96 7.86 5.83
N VAL A 124 8.18 8.42 6.75
CA VAL A 124 6.72 8.57 6.60
C VAL A 124 6.39 9.35 5.33
N GLN A 125 7.07 10.47 5.09
CA GLN A 125 6.82 11.29 3.91
C GLN A 125 7.18 10.54 2.62
N ALA A 126 8.34 9.89 2.57
CA ALA A 126 8.75 9.10 1.42
C ALA A 126 7.80 7.92 1.15
N LEU A 127 7.31 7.25 2.21
CA LEU A 127 6.28 6.20 2.06
C LEU A 127 4.98 6.77 1.49
N ARG A 128 4.54 7.94 1.96
CA ARG A 128 3.31 8.57 1.46
C ARG A 128 3.40 8.91 -0.03
N GLU A 129 4.52 9.48 -0.45
CA GLU A 129 4.80 9.82 -1.85
C GLU A 129 4.82 8.57 -2.72
N ASN A 130 5.49 7.52 -2.24
CA ASN A 130 5.63 6.25 -2.93
C ASN A 130 4.28 5.55 -3.14
N ILE A 131 3.48 5.40 -2.08
CA ILE A 131 2.14 4.79 -2.17
C ILE A 131 1.22 5.60 -3.08
N THR A 132 1.29 6.94 -3.00
CA THR A 132 0.54 7.81 -3.92
C THR A 132 0.95 7.58 -5.38
N SER A 133 2.26 7.42 -5.65
CA SER A 133 2.75 7.09 -6.99
C SER A 133 2.27 5.73 -7.47
N ILE A 134 2.29 4.71 -6.61
CA ILE A 134 1.80 3.35 -6.92
C ILE A 134 0.31 3.39 -7.29
N VAL A 135 -0.53 4.01 -6.45
CA VAL A 135 -1.97 4.10 -6.68
C VAL A 135 -2.27 4.85 -7.98
N ASN A 136 -1.57 5.96 -8.25
CA ASN A 136 -1.74 6.69 -9.50
C ASN A 136 -1.32 5.88 -10.74
N GLY A 137 -0.30 5.03 -10.61
CA GLY A 137 0.16 4.14 -11.67
C GLY A 137 -0.84 3.02 -11.96
N LEU A 138 -1.25 2.28 -10.94
CA LEU A 138 -2.20 1.17 -11.04
C LEU A 138 -3.58 1.61 -11.54
N PHE A 139 -4.02 2.79 -11.11
CA PHE A 139 -5.35 3.33 -11.43
C PHE A 139 -5.27 4.58 -12.31
N ALA A 140 -4.32 4.59 -13.26
CA ALA A 140 -4.10 5.72 -14.15
C ALA A 140 -5.41 6.18 -14.81
N GLY A 141 -5.76 7.45 -14.61
CA GLY A 141 -7.00 8.03 -15.12
C GLY A 141 -8.27 7.73 -14.31
N HIS A 142 -8.19 6.98 -13.20
CA HIS A 142 -9.34 6.62 -12.35
C HIS A 142 -9.27 7.19 -10.91
N VAL A 143 -8.10 7.66 -10.45
CA VAL A 143 -7.98 8.36 -9.17
C VAL A 143 -8.66 9.75 -9.26
N ARG A 144 -9.49 10.10 -8.28
CA ARG A 144 -10.13 11.42 -8.18
C ARG A 144 -9.96 12.02 -6.78
N ALA A 145 -10.29 13.30 -6.66
CA ALA A 145 -10.46 13.92 -5.35
C ALA A 145 -11.48 13.13 -4.55
N HIS A 146 -11.17 12.88 -3.27
CA HIS A 146 -12.09 12.23 -2.38
C HIS A 146 -13.41 13.01 -2.39
N PRO A 147 -14.58 12.35 -2.56
CA PRO A 147 -15.84 13.05 -2.33
C PRO A 147 -15.77 13.62 -0.93
N ALA A 148 -15.91 14.94 -0.81
CA ALA A 148 -15.99 15.57 0.50
C ALA A 148 -17.08 14.84 1.26
N THR A 149 -16.76 14.27 2.41
CA THR A 149 -17.78 13.77 3.33
C THR A 149 -18.70 14.96 3.52
N ALA A 150 -19.94 14.88 3.04
CA ALA A 150 -20.96 15.84 3.40
C ALA A 150 -21.15 15.67 4.91
N VAL A 151 -20.33 16.37 5.70
CA VAL A 151 -20.53 16.48 7.13
C VAL A 151 -21.87 17.20 7.25
N GLY A 152 -22.89 16.41 7.58
CA GLY A 152 -24.26 16.86 7.66
C GLY A 152 -24.34 18.11 8.51
N ALA A 153 -24.80 19.20 7.88
CA ALA A 153 -25.52 20.21 8.61
C ALA A 153 -26.83 19.55 9.10
N ALA A 154 -26.90 19.29 10.40
CA ALA A 154 -28.12 19.06 11.14
C ALA A 154 -27.97 19.73 12.52
#